data_AF-A0A7L1NX02-F1
#
_entry.id   AF-A0A7L1NX02-F1
#
_cell.length_a   1.000
_cell.length_b   1.000
_cell.length_c   1.000
_cell.angle_alpha   90.00
_cell.angle_beta   90.00
_cell.angle_gamma   90.00
#
_symmetry.space_group_name_H-M   'P 1'
#
loop_
_entity.id
_entity.type
_entity.pdbx_description
1 polymer ?
#
loop_
_entity_poly.entity_id
_entity_poly.type
_entity_poly.pdbx_seq_one_letter_code
_entity_poly.pdbx_strand_id
1 'polypeptide(L)'
;EKVEYAFLIIFTVETFLKIIAYGLLLHPNAYVRNGWNLLDFIIVVVGLFSVILEQITKEAEGGSHSGGKPGGFDVKALRAFRVLRPLRLVSGVPSLQVVLNSIIKAMVPLLHIALLVLFVIIIYAIIGLELFIGKMHKSCFLIDSDILVEDDPAPCAFSGNGRQCVMNGTECKGGWVGPNGGITNFDNFAFAMLTVFQCITMEGWTDVLYWMNDAMGFELPWVYFVSLVIFGSFFVLNLVLGVLSGEFSKEREKAKARGDFQKLREKQQLEEDLKGYLDWITQAEDIDPENDEEADEEGKRNTSMPTSETESVNTENVSGEGESPACCGSLCQTISKSKFSRRWRRWNRFNRRKCRAAVKSVTFYWLVIVLVFLNTLTISSEHYNQPDWLTQIQDIANKVLLALFTCEMLVKMYSLGLQAYFVSLFNRFDCFVVCGGIVETILVELEIMSPLGISVFRCVRLLRIFKVTRHWASLSNLVASLLNSMKSIASLLLLLFLFIIIFSLLGMQLFGGKFNFDETQTKRSTFDNFPQALLTVFQILTGEDWNAVMYDGIMAYGGPSSSGMIVCIYFIILFICGNYILLNVFLAIAVDNLADAESLNTAQKEEAEEKERKKNAR
;
A
#
# COMPACT_ATOMS: atom_id res chain seq x y z
N GLU A 1 14.06 28.03 3.35
CA GLU A 1 15.25 28.82 2.98
C GLU A 1 16.46 28.58 3.89
N LYS A 2 16.54 29.07 5.13
CA LYS A 2 17.75 28.89 5.98
C LYS A 2 18.18 27.42 6.15
N VAL A 3 17.23 26.53 6.39
CA VAL A 3 17.46 25.07 6.50
C VAL A 3 17.90 24.46 5.16
N GLU A 4 17.46 25.01 4.03
CA GLU A 4 17.83 24.49 2.71
C GLU A 4 19.29 24.77 2.38
N TYR A 5 19.83 25.93 2.79
CA TYR A 5 21.25 26.21 2.67
C TYR A 5 22.09 25.23 3.48
N ALA A 6 21.66 24.89 4.70
CA ALA A 6 22.35 23.88 5.52
C ALA A 6 22.42 22.52 4.81
N PHE A 7 21.30 22.03 4.27
CA PHE A 7 21.28 20.78 3.49
C PHE A 7 22.16 20.84 2.23
N LEU A 8 22.08 21.94 1.47
CA LEU A 8 22.90 22.11 0.26
C LEU A 8 24.40 22.11 0.58
N ILE A 9 24.81 22.77 1.67
CA ILE A 9 26.21 22.78 2.13
C ILE A 9 26.65 21.37 2.49
N ILE A 10 25.87 20.64 3.29
CA ILE A 10 26.17 19.24 3.67
C ILE A 10 26.37 18.38 2.42
N PHE A 11 25.47 18.49 1.43
CA PHE A 11 25.53 17.69 0.21
C PHE A 11 26.70 18.09 -0.71
N THR A 12 27.06 19.37 -0.71
CA THR A 12 28.22 19.86 -1.45
C THR A 12 29.51 19.31 -0.84
N VAL A 13 29.63 19.32 0.50
CA VAL A 13 30.76 18.74 1.22
C VAL A 13 30.84 17.23 0.98
N GLU A 14 29.72 16.50 1.10
CA GLU A 14 29.65 15.07 0.82
C GLU A 14 30.14 14.74 -0.61
N THR A 15 29.65 15.48 -1.61
CA THR A 15 30.02 15.30 -3.02
C THR A 15 31.50 15.57 -3.25
N PHE A 16 32.03 16.65 -2.66
CA PHE A 16 33.45 17.01 -2.78
C PHE A 16 34.36 15.96 -2.13
N LEU A 17 34.01 15.46 -0.94
CA LEU A 17 34.74 14.38 -0.27
C LEU A 17 34.75 13.10 -1.11
N LYS A 18 33.61 12.73 -1.73
CA LYS A 18 33.53 11.56 -2.62
C LYS A 18 34.37 11.75 -3.89
N ILE A 19 34.41 12.95 -4.46
CA ILE A 19 35.24 13.25 -5.64
C ILE A 19 36.74 13.14 -5.29
N ILE A 20 37.16 13.62 -4.13
CA ILE A 20 38.56 13.47 -3.66
C ILE A 20 38.90 12.00 -3.44
N ALA A 21 38.01 11.23 -2.82
CA ALA A 21 38.27 9.84 -2.47
C ALA A 21 38.31 8.89 -3.69
N TYR A 22 37.38 9.05 -4.64
CA TYR A 22 37.24 8.14 -5.79
C TYR A 22 37.89 8.66 -7.08
N GLY A 23 38.21 9.95 -7.14
CA GLY A 23 38.59 10.64 -8.37
C GLY A 23 37.41 10.92 -9.31
N LEU A 24 37.54 11.94 -10.15
CA LEU A 24 36.42 12.48 -10.94
C LEU A 24 36.07 11.62 -12.17
N LEU A 25 37.04 11.30 -13.03
CA LEU A 25 36.80 10.63 -14.32
C LEU A 25 37.80 9.51 -14.67
N LEU A 26 39.09 9.71 -14.38
CA LEU A 26 40.17 8.87 -14.92
C LEU A 26 40.29 7.48 -14.25
N HIS A 27 39.78 7.31 -13.03
CA HIS A 27 39.83 6.03 -12.32
C HIS A 27 38.70 5.09 -12.74
N PRO A 28 38.92 3.75 -12.72
CA PRO A 28 37.89 2.77 -13.05
C PRO A 28 36.68 2.83 -12.11
N ASN A 29 36.90 3.17 -10.84
CA ASN A 29 35.86 3.41 -9.83
C ASN A 29 35.54 4.90 -9.62
N ALA A 30 35.78 5.74 -10.64
CA ALA A 30 35.55 7.18 -10.56
C ALA A 30 34.10 7.53 -10.21
N TYR A 31 33.92 8.63 -9.49
CA TYR A 31 32.65 9.07 -8.93
C TYR A 31 31.54 9.17 -10.00
N VAL A 32 31.83 9.80 -11.15
CA VAL A 32 30.86 10.08 -12.21
C VAL A 32 30.48 8.82 -13.02
N ARG A 33 31.28 7.74 -12.97
CA ARG A 33 30.97 6.49 -13.68
C ARG A 33 29.83 5.70 -13.02
N ASN A 34 29.56 5.94 -11.74
CA ASN A 34 28.40 5.37 -11.08
C ASN A 34 27.18 6.27 -11.34
N GLY A 35 26.15 5.72 -12.01
CA GLY A 35 24.93 6.47 -12.36
C GLY A 35 24.21 7.12 -11.18
N TRP A 36 24.28 6.50 -9.99
CA TRP A 36 23.68 7.05 -8.78
C TRP A 36 24.44 8.26 -8.23
N ASN A 37 25.78 8.20 -8.28
CA ASN A 37 26.63 9.33 -7.90
C ASN A 37 26.50 10.48 -8.90
N LEU A 38 26.32 10.17 -10.19
CA LEU A 38 26.03 11.19 -11.22
C LEU A 38 24.69 11.90 -10.94
N LEU A 39 23.64 11.17 -10.54
CA LEU A 39 22.37 11.76 -10.14
C LEU A 39 22.55 12.69 -8.93
N ASP A 40 23.24 12.22 -7.88
CA ASP A 40 23.54 13.03 -6.69
C ASP A 40 24.33 14.31 -7.06
N PHE A 41 25.32 14.19 -7.94
CA PHE A 41 26.10 15.31 -8.47
C PHE A 41 25.22 16.35 -9.18
N ILE A 42 24.34 15.90 -10.08
CA ILE A 42 23.41 16.78 -10.80
C ILE A 42 22.51 17.54 -9.82
N ILE A 43 21.98 16.87 -8.79
CA ILE A 43 21.13 17.52 -7.78
C ILE A 43 21.88 18.63 -7.04
N VAL A 44 23.14 18.40 -6.67
CA VAL A 44 23.98 19.40 -6.00
C VAL A 44 24.29 20.57 -6.93
N VAL A 45 24.67 20.29 -8.18
CA VAL A 45 24.99 21.32 -9.18
C VAL A 45 23.77 22.21 -9.45
N VAL A 46 22.59 21.61 -9.69
CA VAL A 46 21.35 22.37 -9.92
C VAL A 46 20.95 23.16 -8.67
N GLY A 47 21.16 22.59 -7.48
CA GLY A 47 20.93 23.29 -6.21
C GLY A 47 21.83 24.51 -6.03
N LEU A 48 23.13 24.38 -6.30
CA LEU A 48 24.09 25.49 -6.25
C LEU A 48 23.77 26.54 -7.32
N PHE A 49 23.46 26.11 -8.55
CA PHE A 49 23.07 26.99 -9.64
C PHE A 49 21.83 27.82 -9.29
N SER A 50 20.81 27.20 -8.68
CA SER A 50 19.61 27.92 -8.22
C SER A 50 19.93 29.00 -7.18
N VAL A 51 20.86 28.73 -6.25
CA VAL A 51 21.26 29.70 -5.22
C VAL A 51 22.06 30.86 -5.83
N ILE A 52 23.00 30.56 -6.72
CA ILE A 52 23.80 31.56 -7.42
C ILE A 52 22.90 32.49 -8.24
N LEU A 53 21.95 31.92 -8.99
CA LEU A 53 21.04 32.69 -9.81
C LEU A 53 20.12 33.57 -8.95
N GLU A 54 19.60 33.04 -7.83
CA GLU A 54 18.81 33.83 -6.87
C GLU A 54 19.61 35.02 -6.30
N GLN A 55 20.89 34.82 -6.00
CA GLN A 55 21.77 35.89 -5.49
C GLN A 55 22.02 36.97 -6.55
N ILE A 56 22.35 36.57 -7.79
CA ILE A 56 22.57 37.49 -8.92
C ILE A 56 21.30 38.31 -9.21
N THR A 57 20.12 37.68 -9.14
CA THR A 57 18.85 38.36 -9.41
C THR A 57 18.52 39.38 -8.32
N LYS A 58 18.77 39.05 -7.04
CA LYS A 58 18.60 39.97 -5.91
C LYS A 58 19.54 41.18 -5.97
N GLU A 59 20.77 40.99 -6.45
CA GLU A 59 21.73 42.09 -6.63
C GLU A 59 21.37 42.99 -7.81
N ALA A 60 20.78 42.44 -8.88
CA ALA A 60 20.31 43.20 -10.04
C ALA A 60 19.06 44.06 -9.74
N GLU A 61 18.15 43.61 -8.88
CA GLU A 61 16.97 44.38 -8.46
C GLU A 61 17.28 45.45 -7.38
N GLY A 62 18.50 45.49 -6.85
CA GLY A 62 18.99 46.55 -5.93
C GLY A 62 19.21 47.92 -6.59
N GLY A 63 19.00 48.05 -7.91
CA GLY A 63 19.10 49.30 -8.65
C GLY A 63 17.90 49.50 -9.58
N SER A 64 17.05 50.46 -9.22
CA SER A 64 15.91 51.00 -9.99
C SER A 64 14.59 50.20 -9.96
N HIS A 65 13.67 50.67 -9.11
CA HIS A 65 12.24 50.55 -9.34
C HIS A 65 11.85 51.35 -10.59
N SER A 66 11.78 50.71 -11.76
CA SER A 66 10.95 51.22 -12.85
C SER A 66 10.47 50.11 -13.79
N GLY A 67 9.15 49.91 -13.79
CA GLY A 67 8.35 49.72 -15.00
C GLY A 67 8.71 48.58 -15.96
N GLY A 68 8.08 47.42 -15.75
CA GLY A 68 7.40 46.64 -16.80
C GLY A 68 8.21 46.17 -18.01
N LYS A 69 8.83 44.98 -17.90
CA LYS A 69 8.90 43.96 -18.97
C LYS A 69 8.91 42.56 -18.33
N PRO A 70 8.11 41.58 -18.81
CA PRO A 70 8.03 40.24 -18.24
C PRO A 70 9.16 39.36 -18.82
N GLY A 71 10.40 39.67 -18.47
CA GLY A 71 11.60 38.97 -18.94
C GLY A 71 12.51 38.46 -17.82
N GLY A 72 12.11 38.60 -16.56
CA GLY A 72 12.81 37.96 -15.45
C GLY A 72 12.64 36.45 -15.59
N PHE A 73 13.75 35.73 -15.74
CA PHE A 73 13.74 34.27 -15.68
C PHE A 73 13.00 33.86 -14.40
N ASP A 74 11.98 33.02 -14.53
CA ASP A 74 11.09 32.70 -13.43
C ASP A 74 11.85 31.86 -12.40
N VAL A 75 12.51 32.53 -11.45
CA VAL A 75 13.35 31.91 -10.41
C VAL A 75 12.52 30.90 -9.58
N LYS A 76 11.20 31.01 -9.64
CA LYS A 76 10.22 30.04 -9.11
C LYS A 76 10.32 28.68 -9.82
N ALA A 77 10.50 28.64 -11.14
CA ALA A 77 10.67 27.38 -11.88
C ALA A 77 11.95 26.64 -11.45
N LEU A 78 13.01 27.37 -11.08
CA LEU A 78 14.25 26.76 -10.57
C LEU A 78 14.07 26.11 -9.19
N ARG A 79 13.08 26.55 -8.40
CA ARG A 79 12.72 25.91 -7.13
C ARG A 79 12.08 24.54 -7.35
N ALA A 80 11.45 24.30 -8.51
CA ALA A 80 10.89 23.01 -8.86
C ALA A 80 11.96 21.90 -8.90
N PHE A 81 13.20 22.19 -9.31
CA PHE A 81 14.28 21.19 -9.32
C PHE A 81 14.66 20.66 -7.92
N ARG A 82 14.29 21.37 -6.85
CA ARG A 82 14.47 20.89 -5.47
C ARG A 82 13.66 19.60 -5.22
N VAL A 83 12.64 19.35 -6.03
CA VAL A 83 11.83 18.12 -5.99
C VAL A 83 12.60 16.85 -6.38
N LEU A 84 13.79 16.99 -6.98
CA LEU A 84 14.62 15.84 -7.33
C LEU A 84 15.36 15.27 -6.10
N ARG A 85 15.45 16.00 -4.99
CA ARG A 85 16.18 15.58 -3.77
C ARG A 85 15.70 14.24 -3.16
N PRO A 86 14.39 13.94 -3.08
CA PRO A 86 13.90 12.63 -2.64
C PRO A 86 14.44 11.46 -3.45
N LEU A 87 14.85 11.65 -4.72
CA LEU A 87 15.48 10.58 -5.53
C LEU A 87 16.80 10.08 -4.92
N ARG A 88 17.45 10.87 -4.07
CA ARG A 88 18.64 10.43 -3.31
C ARG A 88 18.33 9.33 -2.31
N LEU A 89 17.07 9.16 -1.90
CA LEU A 89 16.66 8.01 -1.12
C LEU A 89 16.89 6.70 -1.90
N VAL A 90 16.72 6.74 -3.22
CA VAL A 90 16.99 5.58 -4.10
C VAL A 90 18.49 5.29 -4.18
N SER A 91 19.34 6.32 -4.23
CA SER A 91 20.81 6.11 -4.19
C SER A 91 21.28 5.61 -2.83
N GLY A 92 20.60 5.97 -1.73
CA GLY A 92 20.91 5.50 -0.37
C GLY A 92 20.40 4.10 -0.01
N VAL A 93 19.33 3.61 -0.63
CA VAL A 93 18.67 2.34 -0.28
C VAL A 93 18.90 1.28 -1.38
N PRO A 94 19.78 0.28 -1.16
CA PRO A 94 20.13 -0.71 -2.20
C PRO A 94 18.94 -1.52 -2.72
N SER A 95 17.95 -1.83 -1.87
CA SER A 95 16.76 -2.57 -2.30
C SER A 95 15.94 -1.79 -3.34
N LEU A 96 15.83 -0.45 -3.21
CA LEU A 96 15.13 0.39 -4.18
C LEU A 96 15.86 0.42 -5.53
N GLN A 97 17.20 0.37 -5.53
CA GLN A 97 17.99 0.33 -6.75
C GLN A 97 17.73 -0.95 -7.56
N VAL A 98 17.65 -2.09 -6.87
CA VAL A 98 17.34 -3.39 -7.50
C VAL A 98 15.95 -3.35 -8.13
N VAL A 99 14.97 -2.81 -7.41
CA VAL A 99 13.59 -2.68 -7.92
C VAL A 99 13.54 -1.75 -9.13
N LEU A 100 14.14 -0.55 -9.06
CA LEU A 100 14.12 0.40 -10.17
C LEU A 100 14.80 -0.17 -11.41
N ASN A 101 15.94 -0.84 -11.25
CA ASN A 101 16.64 -1.50 -12.36
C ASN A 101 15.79 -2.60 -13.01
N SER A 102 14.97 -3.30 -12.22
CA SER A 102 14.05 -4.33 -12.73
C SER A 102 12.92 -3.69 -13.55
N ILE A 103 12.35 -2.59 -13.06
CA ILE A 103 11.32 -1.82 -13.77
C ILE A 103 11.85 -1.22 -15.08
N ILE A 104 13.07 -0.69 -15.09
CA ILE A 104 13.68 -0.13 -16.31
C ILE A 104 13.89 -1.24 -17.36
N LYS A 105 14.33 -2.43 -16.95
CA LYS A 105 14.47 -3.58 -17.87
C LYS A 105 13.13 -4.04 -18.44
N ALA A 106 12.08 -4.04 -17.63
CA ALA A 106 10.71 -4.37 -18.07
C ALA A 106 10.11 -3.34 -19.04
N MET A 107 10.67 -2.12 -19.12
CA MET A 107 10.18 -1.07 -20.01
C MET A 107 10.55 -1.32 -21.47
N VAL A 108 11.69 -1.96 -21.73
CA VAL A 108 12.24 -2.13 -23.09
C VAL A 108 11.28 -2.91 -24.01
N PRO A 109 10.71 -4.06 -23.61
CA PRO A 109 9.74 -4.78 -24.44
C PRO A 109 8.46 -3.98 -24.74
N LEU A 110 8.08 -3.05 -23.85
CA LEU A 110 6.90 -2.20 -24.02
C LEU A 110 7.10 -1.05 -24.99
N LEU A 111 8.34 -0.70 -25.34
CA LEU A 111 8.64 0.38 -26.27
C LEU A 111 7.92 0.18 -27.62
N HIS A 112 7.88 -1.05 -28.13
CA HIS A 112 7.20 -1.38 -29.38
C HIS A 112 5.68 -1.16 -29.30
N ILE A 113 5.08 -1.49 -28.15
CA ILE A 113 3.66 -1.25 -27.92
C ILE A 113 3.40 0.25 -27.80
N ALA A 114 4.22 0.97 -27.04
CA ALA A 114 4.10 2.42 -26.90
C ALA A 114 4.18 3.13 -28.27
N LEU A 115 5.04 2.66 -29.18
CA LEU A 115 5.14 3.17 -30.54
C LEU A 115 3.86 2.88 -31.36
N LEU A 116 3.29 1.67 -31.23
CA LEU A 116 2.01 1.34 -31.85
C LEU A 116 0.87 2.25 -31.34
N VAL A 117 0.80 2.46 -30.03
CA VAL A 117 -0.21 3.34 -29.39
C VAL A 117 -0.06 4.77 -29.88
N LEU A 118 1.17 5.30 -29.92
CA LEU A 118 1.46 6.63 -30.45
C LEU A 118 0.99 6.75 -31.90
N PHE A 119 1.22 5.72 -32.73
CA PHE A 119 0.78 5.71 -34.12
C PHE A 119 -0.75 5.70 -34.25
N VAL A 120 -1.45 4.92 -33.43
CA VAL A 120 -2.93 4.91 -33.36
C VAL A 120 -3.45 6.30 -32.95
N ILE A 121 -2.86 6.93 -31.93
CA ILE A 121 -3.21 8.29 -31.50
C ILE A 121 -3.06 9.28 -32.66
N ILE A 122 -1.94 9.23 -33.39
CA ILE A 122 -1.69 10.13 -34.52
C ILE A 122 -2.72 9.94 -35.63
N ILE A 123 -3.04 8.69 -36.00
CA ILE A 123 -4.05 8.41 -37.03
C ILE A 123 -5.41 8.98 -36.63
N TYR A 124 -5.88 8.66 -35.43
CA TYR A 124 -7.18 9.15 -34.97
C TYR A 124 -7.20 10.67 -34.78
N ALA A 125 -6.10 11.28 -34.34
CA ALA A 125 -5.99 12.73 -34.24
C ALA A 125 -6.12 13.42 -35.60
N ILE A 126 -5.49 12.88 -36.66
CA ILE A 126 -5.62 13.41 -38.02
C ILE A 126 -7.05 13.21 -38.56
N ILE A 127 -7.63 12.02 -38.37
CA ILE A 127 -9.02 11.76 -38.79
C ILE A 127 -9.99 12.70 -38.06
N GLY A 128 -9.84 12.85 -36.74
CA GLY A 128 -10.68 13.74 -35.94
C GLY A 128 -10.52 15.22 -36.34
N LEU A 129 -9.29 15.66 -36.61
CA LEU A 129 -9.01 17.01 -37.12
C LEU A 129 -9.77 17.27 -38.43
N GLU A 130 -9.66 16.39 -39.43
CA GLU A 130 -10.34 16.57 -40.72
C GLU A 130 -11.87 16.51 -40.61
N LEU A 131 -12.41 15.64 -39.74
CA LEU A 131 -13.86 15.47 -39.59
C LEU A 131 -14.51 16.60 -38.77
N PHE A 132 -13.81 17.11 -37.76
CA PHE A 132 -14.44 17.88 -36.68
C PHE A 132 -13.92 19.31 -36.49
N ILE A 133 -13.01 19.77 -37.37
CA ILE A 133 -12.45 21.13 -37.31
C ILE A 133 -13.53 22.22 -37.22
N GLY A 134 -13.40 23.08 -36.22
CA GLY A 134 -14.23 24.27 -36.00
C GLY A 134 -15.69 24.01 -35.64
N LYS A 135 -16.08 22.76 -35.34
CA LYS A 135 -17.49 22.41 -35.09
C LYS A 135 -17.97 22.78 -33.68
N MET A 136 -17.05 22.89 -32.71
CA MET A 136 -17.37 23.09 -31.29
C MET A 136 -17.40 24.57 -30.82
N HIS A 137 -17.40 25.56 -31.73
CA HIS A 137 -17.33 27.00 -31.37
C HIS A 137 -18.67 27.74 -31.31
N LYS A 138 -19.79 27.01 -31.30
CA LYS A 138 -21.13 27.56 -31.26
C LYS A 138 -21.83 27.10 -30.00
N SER A 139 -22.44 28.02 -29.25
CA SER A 139 -23.24 27.70 -28.06
C SER A 139 -24.48 28.60 -27.99
N CYS A 140 -25.35 28.36 -27.02
CA CYS A 140 -26.58 29.11 -26.83
C CYS A 140 -26.33 30.39 -26.04
N PHE A 141 -26.56 31.53 -26.69
CA PHE A 141 -26.46 32.86 -26.10
C PHE A 141 -27.85 33.47 -25.93
N LEU A 142 -28.00 34.36 -24.95
CA LEU A 142 -29.19 35.20 -24.80
C LEU A 142 -29.27 36.20 -25.97
N ILE A 143 -30.44 36.35 -26.58
CA ILE A 143 -30.65 37.30 -27.70
C ILE A 143 -30.19 38.70 -27.27
N ASP A 144 -29.47 39.40 -28.17
CA ASP A 144 -28.90 40.74 -27.98
C ASP A 144 -27.81 40.85 -26.89
N SER A 145 -27.27 39.74 -26.37
CA SER A 145 -26.16 39.74 -25.42
C SER A 145 -25.14 38.63 -25.67
N ASP A 146 -23.88 38.83 -25.29
CA ASP A 146 -22.82 37.80 -25.39
C ASP A 146 -22.71 36.95 -24.12
N ILE A 147 -23.83 36.76 -23.42
CA ILE A 147 -23.90 35.98 -22.18
C ILE A 147 -24.40 34.57 -22.49
N LEU A 148 -23.64 33.56 -22.03
CA LEU A 148 -24.01 32.16 -22.11
C LEU A 148 -25.18 31.87 -21.16
N VAL A 149 -26.12 31.04 -21.61
CA VAL A 149 -27.36 30.73 -20.87
C VAL A 149 -27.15 29.63 -19.83
N GLU A 150 -26.27 28.67 -20.14
CA GLU A 150 -26.05 27.46 -19.34
C GLU A 150 -24.76 27.58 -18.53
N ASP A 151 -24.80 27.15 -17.26
CA ASP A 151 -23.62 27.11 -16.38
C ASP A 151 -22.56 26.12 -16.92
N ASP A 152 -23.01 25.01 -17.53
CA ASP A 152 -22.18 24.05 -18.27
C ASP A 152 -22.51 24.14 -19.78
N PRO A 153 -21.84 25.02 -20.53
CA PRO A 153 -22.17 25.28 -21.92
C PRO A 153 -21.84 24.08 -22.82
N ALA A 154 -22.79 23.71 -23.67
CA ALA A 154 -22.64 22.69 -24.71
C ALA A 154 -22.66 23.30 -26.13
N PRO A 155 -22.13 22.58 -27.14
CA PRO A 155 -22.26 22.99 -28.52
C PRO A 155 -23.72 23.07 -29.01
N CYS A 156 -23.98 23.94 -29.99
CA CYS A 156 -25.27 24.01 -30.66
C CYS A 156 -25.15 24.10 -32.20
N ALA A 157 -26.25 23.78 -32.89
CA ALA A 157 -26.36 23.91 -34.33
C ALA A 157 -27.46 24.92 -34.73
N PHE A 158 -27.17 25.77 -35.72
CA PHE A 158 -28.12 26.76 -36.27
C PHE A 158 -29.33 26.11 -36.97
N SER A 159 -29.12 24.97 -37.62
CA SER A 159 -30.13 24.21 -38.37
C SER A 159 -29.57 22.82 -38.69
N GLY A 160 -30.40 21.78 -38.60
CA GLY A 160 -30.02 20.39 -38.90
C GLY A 160 -30.21 19.42 -37.72
N ASN A 161 -29.49 18.30 -37.77
CA ASN A 161 -29.59 17.19 -36.81
C ASN A 161 -28.86 17.41 -35.46
N GLY A 162 -28.21 18.57 -35.28
CA GLY A 162 -27.55 18.93 -34.02
C GLY A 162 -28.52 19.55 -33.00
N ARG A 163 -28.03 19.79 -31.78
CA ARG A 163 -28.81 20.36 -30.68
C ARG A 163 -29.21 21.81 -30.99
N GLN A 164 -30.49 22.10 -30.79
CA GLN A 164 -31.05 23.45 -30.91
C GLN A 164 -31.26 24.06 -29.52
N CYS A 165 -31.16 25.39 -29.43
CA CYS A 165 -31.42 26.11 -28.19
C CYS A 165 -32.94 26.12 -27.92
N VAL A 166 -33.37 25.50 -26.82
CA VAL A 166 -34.80 25.26 -26.53
C VAL A 166 -35.44 26.44 -25.78
N MET A 167 -34.63 27.29 -25.15
CA MET A 167 -35.12 28.38 -24.31
C MET A 167 -35.57 29.58 -25.15
N ASN A 168 -36.78 30.08 -24.87
CA ASN A 168 -37.28 31.31 -25.48
C ASN A 168 -36.34 32.47 -25.16
N GLY A 169 -35.95 33.23 -26.19
CA GLY A 169 -34.99 34.33 -26.01
C GLY A 169 -33.53 33.92 -26.12
N THR A 170 -33.23 32.72 -26.64
CA THR A 170 -31.86 32.27 -26.91
C THR A 170 -31.62 32.03 -28.40
N GLU A 171 -30.42 32.36 -28.86
CA GLU A 171 -29.96 32.08 -30.22
C GLU A 171 -28.66 31.27 -30.18
N CYS A 172 -28.54 30.30 -31.11
CA CYS A 172 -27.29 29.58 -31.31
C CYS A 172 -26.34 30.52 -32.04
N LYS A 173 -25.27 30.98 -31.38
CA LYS A 173 -24.33 31.94 -31.94
C LYS A 173 -22.90 31.40 -31.86
N GLY A 174 -22.10 31.74 -32.86
CA GLY A 174 -20.66 31.48 -32.85
C GLY A 174 -19.91 32.46 -31.94
N GLY A 175 -18.67 32.12 -31.58
CA GLY A 175 -17.84 32.96 -30.70
C GLY A 175 -17.62 32.36 -29.32
N TRP A 176 -18.09 31.13 -29.08
CA TRP A 176 -17.73 30.37 -27.90
C TRP A 176 -16.34 29.74 -28.08
N VAL A 177 -15.50 29.81 -27.04
CA VAL A 177 -14.15 29.24 -27.03
C VAL A 177 -14.14 27.72 -27.17
N GLY A 178 -15.24 27.06 -26.81
CA GLY A 178 -15.42 25.61 -26.85
C GLY A 178 -15.46 24.97 -25.46
N PRO A 179 -15.72 23.66 -25.39
CA PRO A 179 -15.85 22.93 -24.12
C PRO A 179 -14.56 22.99 -23.28
N ASN A 180 -14.70 22.94 -21.96
CA ASN A 180 -13.60 22.99 -20.98
C ASN A 180 -12.63 24.16 -21.20
N GLY A 181 -13.16 25.36 -21.46
CA GLY A 181 -12.33 26.55 -21.72
C GLY A 181 -11.58 26.50 -23.05
N GLY A 182 -12.07 25.72 -24.02
CA GLY A 182 -11.45 25.55 -25.33
C GLY A 182 -10.28 24.56 -25.36
N ILE A 183 -10.14 23.69 -24.35
CA ILE A 183 -9.06 22.69 -24.29
C ILE A 183 -9.41 21.44 -25.12
N THR A 184 -10.65 20.96 -25.01
CA THR A 184 -11.13 19.77 -25.71
C THR A 184 -11.74 20.16 -27.05
N ASN A 185 -10.93 20.15 -28.10
CA ASN A 185 -11.34 20.44 -29.47
C ASN A 185 -10.49 19.66 -30.49
N PHE A 186 -10.88 19.75 -31.76
CA PHE A 186 -10.19 19.15 -32.91
C PHE A 186 -9.72 20.21 -33.90
N ASP A 187 -9.36 21.41 -33.45
CA ASP A 187 -9.04 22.53 -34.35
C ASP A 187 -7.58 22.55 -34.80
N ASN A 188 -6.69 21.97 -33.99
CA ASN A 188 -5.30 21.77 -34.34
C ASN A 188 -4.85 20.36 -33.98
N PHE A 189 -3.71 19.96 -34.55
CA PHE A 189 -3.17 18.61 -34.36
C PHE A 189 -2.86 18.29 -32.89
N ALA A 190 -2.41 19.28 -32.09
CA ALA A 190 -2.02 19.06 -30.69
C ALA A 190 -3.24 18.88 -29.75
N PHE A 191 -4.28 19.69 -29.89
CA PHE A 191 -5.56 19.56 -29.18
C PHE A 191 -6.28 18.29 -29.60
N ALA A 192 -6.27 17.94 -30.89
CA ALA A 192 -6.80 16.68 -31.37
C ALA A 192 -6.05 15.50 -30.73
N MET A 193 -4.72 15.54 -30.68
CA MET A 193 -3.90 14.51 -30.02
C MET A 193 -4.22 14.40 -28.52
N LEU A 194 -4.36 15.52 -27.81
CA LEU A 194 -4.70 15.54 -26.40
C LEU A 194 -6.11 14.97 -26.14
N THR A 195 -7.09 15.37 -26.94
CA THR A 195 -8.48 14.90 -26.83
C THR A 195 -8.58 13.41 -27.16
N VAL A 196 -7.84 12.93 -28.17
CA VAL A 196 -7.75 11.50 -28.50
C VAL A 196 -7.06 10.72 -27.39
N PHE A 197 -5.97 11.25 -26.82
CA PHE A 197 -5.31 10.64 -25.67
C PHE A 197 -6.27 10.51 -24.48
N GLN A 198 -7.03 11.56 -24.17
CA GLN A 198 -8.07 11.53 -23.15
C GLN A 198 -9.14 10.47 -23.43
N CYS A 199 -9.60 10.35 -24.68
CA CYS A 199 -10.58 9.33 -25.01
C CYS A 199 -10.03 7.90 -24.87
N ILE A 200 -8.75 7.69 -25.18
CA ILE A 200 -8.08 6.40 -25.04
C ILE A 200 -7.92 5.97 -23.58
N THR A 201 -7.76 6.91 -22.65
CA THR A 201 -7.71 6.58 -21.20
C THR A 201 -9.08 6.22 -20.62
N MET A 202 -10.15 6.21 -21.44
CA MET A 202 -11.53 5.91 -21.08
C MET A 202 -12.17 6.90 -20.09
N GLU A 203 -11.62 8.11 -19.95
CA GLU A 203 -12.15 9.15 -19.05
C GLU A 203 -12.69 10.35 -19.83
N GLY A 204 -13.93 10.75 -19.57
CA GLY A 204 -14.60 11.87 -20.24
C GLY A 204 -14.79 11.70 -21.76
N TRP A 205 -14.62 10.48 -22.30
CA TRP A 205 -14.74 10.23 -23.75
C TRP A 205 -16.19 10.34 -24.24
N THR A 206 -17.15 10.02 -23.39
CA THR A 206 -18.59 10.17 -23.69
C THR A 206 -18.98 11.63 -23.76
N ASP A 207 -18.35 12.51 -22.98
CA ASP A 207 -18.64 13.94 -23.02
C ASP A 207 -18.20 14.54 -24.36
N VAL A 208 -17.01 14.15 -24.85
CA VAL A 208 -16.54 14.53 -26.19
C VAL A 208 -17.46 14.00 -27.30
N LEU A 209 -17.95 12.76 -27.16
CA LEU A 209 -18.94 12.19 -28.08
C LEU A 209 -20.24 13.00 -28.07
N TYR A 210 -20.77 13.33 -26.89
CA TYR A 210 -22.02 14.07 -26.76
C TYR A 210 -21.90 15.51 -27.24
N TRP A 211 -20.78 16.20 -26.98
CA TRP A 211 -20.50 17.51 -27.57
C TRP A 211 -20.45 17.43 -29.09
N MET A 212 -19.90 16.35 -29.66
CA MET A 212 -19.93 16.17 -31.11
C MET A 212 -21.34 15.93 -31.63
N ASN A 213 -22.14 15.09 -30.96
CA ASN A 213 -23.53 14.85 -31.33
C ASN A 213 -24.35 16.16 -31.29
N ASP A 214 -24.13 16.98 -30.28
CA ASP A 214 -24.79 18.28 -30.15
C ASP A 214 -24.38 19.25 -31.26
N ALA A 215 -23.12 19.19 -31.72
CA ALA A 215 -22.61 20.06 -32.79
C ALA A 215 -23.04 19.65 -34.22
N MET A 216 -23.04 18.36 -34.55
CA MET A 216 -23.26 17.87 -35.92
C MET A 216 -24.34 16.80 -36.10
N GLY A 217 -24.93 16.30 -35.01
CA GLY A 217 -25.92 15.23 -34.99
C GLY A 217 -25.33 13.85 -34.70
N PHE A 218 -26.20 12.89 -34.38
CA PHE A 218 -25.82 11.59 -33.81
C PHE A 218 -25.35 10.53 -34.83
N GLU A 219 -25.45 10.76 -36.13
CA GLU A 219 -25.36 9.70 -37.15
C GLU A 219 -23.93 9.14 -37.37
N LEU A 220 -22.91 9.99 -37.33
CA LEU A 220 -21.52 9.64 -37.67
C LEU A 220 -20.52 9.66 -36.50
N PRO A 221 -20.61 10.57 -35.50
CA PRO A 221 -19.59 10.67 -34.46
C PRO A 221 -19.40 9.40 -33.64
N TRP A 222 -20.47 8.66 -33.34
CA TRP A 222 -20.37 7.43 -32.55
C TRP A 222 -19.47 6.38 -33.21
N VAL A 223 -19.43 6.30 -34.54
CA VAL A 223 -18.57 5.34 -35.27
C VAL A 223 -17.11 5.61 -34.94
N TYR A 224 -16.70 6.89 -34.97
CA TYR A 224 -15.35 7.33 -34.66
C TYR A 224 -14.98 7.05 -33.20
N PHE A 225 -15.83 7.46 -32.24
CA PHE A 225 -15.51 7.32 -30.82
C PHE A 225 -15.57 5.87 -30.33
N VAL A 226 -16.56 5.08 -30.79
CA VAL A 226 -16.64 3.66 -30.43
C VAL A 226 -15.47 2.87 -31.04
N SER A 227 -15.09 3.12 -32.29
CA SER A 227 -13.91 2.47 -32.88
C SER A 227 -12.62 2.89 -32.17
N LEU A 228 -12.50 4.16 -31.77
CA LEU A 228 -11.38 4.66 -30.99
C LEU A 228 -11.24 3.95 -29.64
N VAL A 229 -12.34 3.74 -28.90
CA VAL A 229 -12.30 3.04 -27.60
C VAL A 229 -11.93 1.56 -27.79
N ILE A 230 -12.47 0.89 -28.81
CA ILE A 230 -12.17 -0.52 -29.08
C ILE A 230 -10.69 -0.72 -29.47
N PHE A 231 -10.20 0.02 -30.46
CA PHE A 231 -8.85 -0.15 -31.00
C PHE A 231 -7.77 0.58 -30.20
N GLY A 232 -8.09 1.78 -29.69
CA GLY A 232 -7.16 2.63 -28.96
C GLY A 232 -7.04 2.27 -27.49
N SER A 233 -8.09 1.74 -26.86
CA SER A 233 -8.09 1.43 -25.43
C SER A 233 -8.08 -0.08 -25.14
N PHE A 234 -9.14 -0.83 -25.47
CA PHE A 234 -9.22 -2.25 -25.12
C PHE A 234 -8.12 -3.10 -25.76
N PHE A 235 -7.86 -2.90 -27.06
CA PHE A 235 -6.82 -3.64 -27.77
C PHE A 235 -5.42 -3.33 -27.20
N VAL A 236 -5.14 -2.05 -26.91
CA VAL A 236 -3.87 -1.61 -26.34
C VAL A 236 -3.66 -2.18 -24.94
N LEU A 237 -4.67 -2.08 -24.07
CA LEU A 237 -4.61 -2.61 -22.71
C LEU A 237 -4.33 -4.12 -22.73
N ASN A 238 -5.02 -4.87 -23.59
CA ASN A 238 -4.78 -6.30 -23.76
C ASN A 238 -3.36 -6.63 -24.25
N LEU A 239 -2.82 -5.84 -25.18
CA LEU A 239 -1.46 -6.03 -25.67
C LEU A 239 -0.42 -5.75 -24.57
N VAL A 240 -0.59 -4.67 -23.81
CA VAL A 240 0.28 -4.33 -22.67
C VAL A 240 0.26 -5.42 -21.61
N LEU A 241 -0.94 -5.89 -21.20
CA LEU A 241 -1.09 -6.99 -20.24
C LEU A 241 -0.46 -8.28 -20.75
N GLY A 242 -0.66 -8.61 -22.03
CA GLY A 242 -0.10 -9.81 -22.66
C GLY A 242 1.44 -9.81 -22.68
N VAL A 243 2.06 -8.69 -23.10
CA VAL A 243 3.52 -8.58 -23.14
C VAL A 243 4.11 -8.58 -21.73
N LEU A 244 3.52 -7.86 -20.79
CA LEU A 244 3.97 -7.86 -19.41
C LEU A 244 3.86 -9.25 -18.78
N SER A 245 2.73 -9.94 -18.95
CA SER A 245 2.57 -11.32 -18.48
C SER A 245 3.63 -12.25 -19.06
N GLY A 246 3.96 -12.11 -20.34
CA GLY A 246 5.03 -12.86 -20.99
C GLY A 246 6.42 -12.57 -20.41
N GLU A 247 6.77 -11.31 -20.18
CA GLU A 247 8.07 -10.92 -19.62
C GLU A 247 8.23 -11.35 -18.15
N PHE A 248 7.18 -11.21 -17.34
CA PHE A 248 7.21 -11.70 -15.95
C PHE A 248 7.29 -13.23 -15.89
N SER A 249 6.63 -13.94 -16.81
CA SER A 249 6.76 -15.41 -16.91
C SER A 249 8.20 -15.82 -17.21
N LYS A 250 8.89 -15.13 -18.12
CA LYS A 250 10.31 -15.37 -18.42
C LYS A 250 11.22 -15.09 -17.20
N GLU A 251 10.98 -13.99 -16.49
CA GLU A 251 11.75 -13.69 -15.27
C GLU A 251 11.52 -14.73 -14.17
N ARG A 252 10.29 -15.23 -14.04
CA ARG A 252 9.95 -16.34 -13.14
C ARG A 252 10.70 -17.62 -13.50
N GLU A 253 10.74 -18.01 -14.77
CA GLU A 253 11.47 -19.20 -15.22
C GLU A 253 12.97 -19.11 -14.89
N LYS A 254 13.58 -17.93 -15.05
CA LYS A 254 14.97 -17.68 -14.64
C LYS A 254 15.16 -17.81 -13.13
N ALA A 255 14.23 -17.30 -12.32
CA ALA A 255 14.29 -17.45 -10.86
C ALA A 255 14.15 -18.92 -10.42
N LYS A 256 13.26 -19.68 -11.07
CA LYS A 256 13.12 -21.12 -10.85
C LYS A 256 14.40 -21.88 -11.21
N ALA A 257 15.03 -21.55 -12.34
CA ALA A 257 16.29 -22.16 -12.78
C ALA A 257 17.48 -21.87 -11.84
N ARG A 258 17.46 -20.76 -11.11
CA ARG A 258 18.49 -20.42 -10.10
C ARG A 258 18.36 -21.19 -8.79
N GLY A 259 17.27 -21.94 -8.61
CA GLY A 259 17.01 -22.70 -7.37
C GLY A 259 16.54 -21.84 -6.19
N ASP A 260 16.18 -20.58 -6.41
CA ASP A 260 15.71 -19.69 -5.34
C ASP A 260 14.41 -20.21 -4.70
N PHE A 261 13.59 -20.91 -5.49
CA PHE A 261 12.38 -21.58 -5.01
C PHE A 261 12.67 -22.70 -4.00
N GLN A 262 13.78 -23.42 -4.22
CA GLN A 262 14.18 -24.52 -3.33
C GLN A 262 14.65 -23.98 -1.97
N LYS A 263 15.43 -22.89 -1.97
CA LYS A 263 15.82 -22.19 -0.74
C LYS A 263 14.62 -21.66 0.05
N LEU A 264 13.61 -21.11 -0.65
CA LEU A 264 12.40 -20.62 0.01
C LEU A 264 11.62 -21.77 0.66
N ARG A 265 11.46 -22.89 -0.05
CA ARG A 265 10.79 -24.10 0.46
C ARG A 265 11.53 -24.70 1.65
N GLU A 266 12.86 -24.80 1.58
CA GLU A 266 13.70 -25.27 2.71
C GLU A 266 13.53 -24.38 3.95
N LYS A 267 13.48 -23.06 3.77
CA LYS A 267 13.25 -22.13 4.87
C LYS A 267 11.86 -22.28 5.49
N GLN A 268 10.82 -22.42 4.67
CA GLN A 268 9.46 -22.66 5.15
C GLN A 268 9.37 -23.99 5.91
N GLN A 269 9.96 -25.06 5.37
CA GLN A 269 10.00 -26.36 6.03
C GLN A 269 10.72 -26.27 7.39
N LEU A 270 11.86 -25.57 7.45
CA LEU A 270 12.60 -25.39 8.69
C LEU A 270 11.78 -24.61 9.74
N GLU A 271 11.02 -23.59 9.33
CA GLU A 271 10.14 -22.84 10.23
C GLU A 271 8.98 -23.70 10.75
N GLU A 272 8.40 -24.55 9.90
CA GLU A 272 7.37 -25.52 10.31
C GLU A 272 7.92 -26.57 11.26
N ASP A 273 9.07 -27.15 10.94
CA ASP A 273 9.76 -28.14 11.78
C ASP A 273 10.15 -27.54 13.12
N LEU A 274 10.73 -26.33 13.15
CA LEU A 274 11.07 -25.61 14.38
C LEU A 274 9.84 -25.39 15.25
N LYS A 275 8.70 -25.01 14.65
CA LYS A 275 7.44 -24.85 15.37
C LYS A 275 6.93 -26.19 15.92
N GLY A 276 7.08 -27.27 15.17
CA GLY A 276 6.77 -28.63 15.59
C GLY A 276 7.63 -29.07 16.78
N TYR A 277 8.94 -28.87 16.71
CA TYR A 277 9.87 -29.14 17.79
C TYR A 277 9.56 -28.31 19.04
N LEU A 278 9.23 -27.02 18.88
CA LEU A 278 8.83 -26.17 20.00
C LEU A 278 7.56 -26.70 20.67
N ASP A 279 6.56 -27.14 19.89
CA ASP A 279 5.34 -27.74 20.43
C ASP A 279 5.65 -29.03 21.19
N TRP A 280 6.51 -29.89 20.66
CA TRP A 280 6.98 -31.11 21.34
C TRP A 280 7.71 -30.81 22.65
N ILE A 281 8.63 -29.84 22.66
CA ILE A 281 9.34 -29.41 23.86
C ILE A 281 8.35 -28.88 24.90
N THR A 282 7.44 -27.99 24.52
CA THR A 282 6.43 -27.48 25.46
C THR A 282 5.48 -28.57 25.97
N GLN A 283 5.23 -29.61 25.17
CA GLN A 283 4.44 -30.77 25.59
C GLN A 283 5.22 -31.67 26.54
N ALA A 284 6.52 -31.84 26.32
CA ALA A 284 7.42 -32.60 27.19
C ALA A 284 7.65 -31.91 28.54
N GLU A 285 7.82 -30.59 28.58
CA GLU A 285 7.93 -29.82 29.85
C GLU A 285 6.67 -29.93 30.73
N ASP A 286 5.49 -30.17 30.12
CA ASP A 286 4.24 -30.43 30.85
C ASP A 286 4.13 -31.90 31.36
N ILE A 287 5.02 -32.80 30.91
CA ILE A 287 5.16 -34.21 31.32
C ILE A 287 6.42 -34.33 32.18
N ASP A 288 6.32 -33.91 33.43
CA ASP A 288 7.36 -34.07 34.43
C ASP A 288 7.48 -35.56 34.86
N PRO A 289 8.67 -36.20 34.81
CA PRO A 289 8.87 -37.61 35.16
C PRO A 289 8.76 -37.94 36.65
N GLU A 290 8.65 -36.96 37.55
CA GLU A 290 8.46 -37.17 39.01
C GLU A 290 7.15 -37.94 39.37
N ASN A 291 6.34 -38.31 38.37
CA ASN A 291 5.09 -39.02 38.58
C ASN A 291 5.21 -40.55 38.42
N ASP A 292 6.33 -41.06 37.92
CA ASP A 292 6.54 -42.51 37.74
C ASP A 292 7.49 -43.11 38.81
N GLU A 293 8.40 -42.33 39.40
CA GLU A 293 9.31 -42.85 40.44
C GLU A 293 8.60 -43.13 41.79
N GLU A 294 7.57 -42.36 42.16
CA GLU A 294 6.78 -42.64 43.39
C GLU A 294 5.77 -43.79 43.22
N ALA A 295 5.50 -44.26 41.99
CA ALA A 295 4.58 -45.37 41.73
C ALA A 295 5.30 -46.74 41.73
N ASP A 296 6.61 -46.77 41.44
CA ASP A 296 7.39 -48.01 41.34
C ASP A 296 8.11 -48.40 42.65
N GLU A 297 8.22 -47.51 43.64
CA GLU A 297 8.88 -47.83 44.92
C GLU A 297 8.06 -48.72 45.87
N GLU A 298 6.74 -48.90 45.68
CA GLU A 298 5.95 -49.85 46.49
C GLU A 298 6.02 -51.31 45.98
N GLY A 299 6.69 -51.57 44.85
CA GLY A 299 6.57 -52.84 44.14
C GLY A 299 7.78 -53.78 44.10
N LYS A 300 9.02 -53.35 44.39
CA LYS A 300 10.21 -54.19 44.15
C LYS A 300 11.22 -54.16 45.30
N ARG A 301 10.96 -54.97 46.32
CA ARG A 301 12.04 -55.57 47.13
C ARG A 301 12.63 -56.76 46.36
N ASN A 302 13.96 -56.78 46.31
CA ASN A 302 14.86 -57.85 45.86
C ASN A 302 15.19 -57.84 44.36
N THR A 303 16.39 -57.37 43.99
CA THR A 303 17.57 -58.20 43.65
C THR A 303 18.73 -57.27 43.27
N SER A 304 19.93 -57.55 43.78
CA SER A 304 21.15 -56.74 43.69
C SER A 304 22.05 -57.06 42.47
N MET A 305 22.94 -56.09 42.18
CA MET A 305 24.29 -56.17 41.59
C MET A 305 24.51 -55.76 40.10
N PRO A 306 25.72 -55.28 39.70
CA PRO A 306 25.99 -53.86 39.45
C PRO A 306 26.47 -53.57 38.01
N THR A 307 26.35 -52.32 37.55
CA THR A 307 26.95 -51.87 36.28
C THR A 307 28.29 -51.17 36.51
N SER A 308 29.28 -51.69 35.80
CA SER A 308 30.68 -51.30 35.71
C SER A 308 30.92 -49.88 35.16
N GLU A 309 31.98 -49.28 35.67
CA GLU A 309 32.63 -48.06 35.23
C GLU A 309 33.19 -48.18 33.79
N THR A 310 33.13 -47.09 33.02
CA THR A 310 34.20 -46.67 32.10
C THR A 310 34.21 -45.15 31.97
N GLU A 311 35.18 -44.56 32.65
CA GLU A 311 36.11 -43.50 32.21
C GLU A 311 35.60 -42.29 31.39
N SER A 312 35.76 -41.10 31.98
CA SER A 312 36.39 -39.98 31.27
C SER A 312 37.31 -39.21 32.23
N VAL A 313 38.56 -39.08 31.78
CA VAL A 313 39.77 -38.72 32.52
C VAL A 313 40.11 -37.23 32.35
N ASN A 314 40.50 -36.59 33.46
CA ASN A 314 41.31 -35.36 33.66
C ASN A 314 40.66 -33.99 33.34
N THR A 315 40.79 -32.96 34.18
CA THR A 315 42.04 -32.45 34.81
C THR A 315 41.91 -31.91 36.25
N GLU A 316 42.86 -32.37 37.08
CA GLU A 316 43.71 -31.68 38.09
C GLU A 316 43.12 -30.83 39.24
N ASN A 317 43.23 -31.43 40.45
CA ASN A 317 43.82 -30.94 41.71
C ASN A 317 43.50 -29.53 42.25
N VAL A 318 43.01 -29.46 43.49
CA VAL A 318 43.80 -29.06 44.69
C VAL A 318 43.06 -29.50 45.97
N SER A 319 43.86 -30.03 46.89
CA SER A 319 43.59 -30.58 48.22
C SER A 319 43.16 -29.58 49.29
N GLY A 320 42.36 -30.03 50.24
CA GLY A 320 42.16 -29.40 51.55
C GLY A 320 41.38 -30.31 52.51
N GLU A 321 42.10 -31.11 53.29
CA GLU A 321 41.59 -31.83 54.46
C GLU A 321 41.23 -30.87 55.61
N GLY A 322 40.24 -31.21 56.43
CA GLY A 322 39.93 -30.48 57.66
C GLY A 322 38.67 -30.95 58.40
N GLU A 323 38.82 -32.08 59.11
CA GLU A 323 38.19 -32.44 60.41
C GLU A 323 36.66 -32.49 60.61
N SER A 324 36.23 -33.63 61.16
CA SER A 324 34.89 -33.98 61.70
C SER A 324 34.80 -33.58 63.21
N PRO A 325 33.75 -33.89 64.04
CA PRO A 325 32.46 -34.56 63.80
C PRO A 325 31.25 -33.97 64.60
N ALA A 326 30.13 -34.69 64.59
CA ALA A 326 29.08 -34.75 65.61
C ALA A 326 27.80 -33.88 65.48
N CYS A 327 26.80 -34.52 64.88
CA CYS A 327 25.54 -34.94 65.52
C CYS A 327 24.58 -33.88 66.09
N CYS A 328 23.33 -34.01 65.63
CA CYS A 328 22.07 -33.54 66.20
C CYS A 328 21.58 -32.14 65.78
N GLY A 329 20.87 -32.12 64.65
CA GLY A 329 19.98 -31.02 64.25
C GLY A 329 18.90 -31.44 63.26
N SER A 330 18.53 -32.73 63.20
CA SER A 330 17.59 -33.31 62.23
C SER A 330 16.11 -32.94 62.48
N LEU A 331 15.79 -31.92 63.28
CA LEU A 331 14.39 -31.72 63.70
C LEU A 331 13.83 -30.30 63.61
N CYS A 332 14.53 -29.33 63.04
CA CYS A 332 13.94 -28.00 62.90
C CYS A 332 14.39 -27.29 61.63
N GLN A 333 13.45 -27.20 60.67
CA GLN A 333 13.38 -26.29 59.50
C GLN A 333 13.43 -26.92 58.11
N THR A 334 12.49 -27.82 57.77
CA THR A 334 11.96 -27.87 56.38
C THR A 334 10.53 -28.42 56.24
N ILE A 335 9.78 -28.59 57.34
CA ILE A 335 8.43 -29.18 57.31
C ILE A 335 7.39 -28.12 57.70
N SER A 336 7.01 -27.27 56.74
CA SER A 336 5.72 -26.55 56.80
C SER A 336 5.25 -26.05 55.43
N LYS A 337 6.15 -25.82 54.45
CA LYS A 337 5.76 -25.36 53.10
C LYS A 337 5.60 -26.43 52.02
N SER A 338 5.89 -27.72 52.25
CA SER A 338 6.06 -28.68 51.14
C SER A 338 4.84 -29.55 50.78
N LYS A 339 3.95 -29.96 51.71
CA LYS A 339 2.83 -30.87 51.36
C LYS A 339 1.63 -30.16 50.70
N PHE A 340 1.22 -28.99 51.20
CA PHE A 340 0.14 -28.19 50.59
C PHE A 340 0.57 -27.63 49.22
N SER A 341 1.83 -27.18 49.09
CA SER A 341 2.44 -26.78 47.81
C SER A 341 2.47 -27.92 46.78
N ARG A 342 2.78 -29.15 47.18
CA ARG A 342 2.78 -30.32 46.28
C ARG A 342 1.36 -30.75 45.89
N ARG A 343 0.41 -30.78 46.83
CA ARG A 343 -1.01 -31.10 46.56
C ARG A 343 -1.68 -30.04 45.67
N TRP A 344 -1.40 -28.76 45.92
CA TRP A 344 -1.83 -27.64 45.08
C TRP A 344 -1.22 -27.73 43.68
N ARG A 345 0.08 -28.03 43.55
CA ARG A 345 0.72 -28.26 42.24
C ARG A 345 0.11 -29.43 41.49
N ARG A 346 -0.16 -30.57 42.15
CA ARG A 346 -0.86 -31.72 41.53
C ARG A 346 -2.28 -31.36 41.07
N TRP A 347 -3.06 -30.67 41.91
CA TRP A 347 -4.42 -30.21 41.57
C TRP A 347 -4.43 -29.18 40.43
N ASN A 348 -3.51 -28.21 40.46
CA ASN A 348 -3.33 -27.20 39.41
C ASN A 348 -2.93 -27.84 38.07
N ARG A 349 -2.04 -28.85 38.09
CA ARG A 349 -1.67 -29.63 36.89
C ARG A 349 -2.86 -30.43 36.33
N PHE A 350 -3.63 -31.08 37.20
CA PHE A 350 -4.83 -31.82 36.79
C PHE A 350 -5.88 -30.90 36.16
N ASN A 351 -6.16 -29.75 36.78
CA ASN A 351 -7.08 -28.75 36.24
C ASN A 351 -6.58 -28.16 34.92
N ARG A 352 -5.29 -27.87 34.80
CA ARG A 352 -4.69 -27.37 33.55
C ARG A 352 -4.85 -28.40 32.41
N ARG A 353 -4.66 -29.70 32.68
CA ARG A 353 -4.90 -30.79 31.71
C ARG A 353 -6.37 -30.88 31.29
N LYS A 354 -7.31 -30.81 32.25
CA LYS A 354 -8.75 -30.81 31.97
C LYS A 354 -9.18 -29.57 31.17
N CYS A 355 -8.67 -28.37 31.51
CA CYS A 355 -8.91 -27.15 30.76
C CYS A 355 -8.34 -27.23 29.34
N ARG A 356 -7.14 -27.80 29.16
CA ARG A 356 -6.53 -28.00 27.84
C ARG A 356 -7.37 -28.95 26.98
N ALA A 357 -7.91 -30.02 27.56
CA ALA A 357 -8.84 -30.93 26.88
C ALA A 357 -10.15 -30.21 26.48
N ALA A 358 -10.68 -29.34 27.35
CA ALA A 358 -11.86 -28.54 27.05
C ALA A 358 -11.61 -27.52 25.92
N VAL A 359 -10.49 -26.78 25.95
CA VAL A 359 -10.13 -25.79 24.92
C VAL A 359 -9.92 -26.43 23.55
N LYS A 360 -9.37 -27.65 23.50
CA LYS A 360 -9.18 -28.41 22.24
C LYS A 360 -10.45 -29.14 21.78
N SER A 361 -11.56 -29.05 22.50
CA SER A 361 -12.80 -29.76 22.16
C SER A 361 -13.55 -29.10 20.98
N VAL A 362 -14.29 -29.92 20.23
CA VAL A 362 -15.17 -29.45 19.13
C VAL A 362 -16.28 -28.55 19.65
N THR A 363 -16.77 -28.79 20.87
CA THR A 363 -17.79 -27.95 21.51
C THR A 363 -17.29 -26.54 21.78
N PHE A 364 -16.05 -26.40 22.26
CA PHE A 364 -15.44 -25.09 22.49
C PHE A 364 -15.25 -24.33 21.18
N TYR A 365 -14.87 -25.02 20.11
CA TYR A 365 -14.78 -24.44 18.76
C TYR A 365 -16.11 -23.82 18.30
N TRP A 366 -17.22 -24.58 18.38
CA TRP A 366 -18.54 -24.07 17.99
C TRP A 366 -19.04 -22.94 18.88
N LEU A 367 -18.78 -23.02 20.18
CA LEU A 367 -19.13 -21.96 21.12
C LEU A 367 -18.49 -20.63 20.71
N VAL A 368 -17.17 -20.63 20.43
CA VAL A 368 -16.47 -19.41 20.02
C VAL A 368 -17.03 -18.83 18.73
N ILE A 369 -17.34 -19.68 17.74
CA ILE A 369 -17.94 -19.23 16.47
C ILE A 369 -19.29 -18.58 16.69
N VAL A 370 -20.15 -19.17 17.53
CA VAL A 370 -21.46 -18.59 17.87
C VAL A 370 -21.30 -17.24 18.56
N LEU A 371 -20.34 -17.09 19.48
CA LEU A 371 -20.07 -15.80 20.12
C LEU A 371 -19.60 -14.73 19.13
N VAL A 372 -18.74 -15.10 18.18
CA VAL A 372 -18.30 -14.18 17.13
C VAL A 372 -19.47 -13.78 16.23
N PHE A 373 -20.31 -14.74 15.83
CA PHE A 373 -21.50 -14.47 15.02
C PHE A 373 -22.50 -13.55 15.75
N LEU A 374 -22.78 -13.81 17.03
CA LEU A 374 -23.63 -12.94 17.85
C LEU A 374 -23.05 -11.53 17.97
N ASN A 375 -21.73 -11.40 18.11
CA ASN A 375 -21.08 -10.10 18.12
C ASN A 375 -21.21 -9.37 16.78
N THR A 376 -21.05 -10.06 15.66
CA THR A 376 -21.27 -9.50 14.32
C THR A 376 -22.72 -9.04 14.14
N LEU A 377 -23.70 -9.81 14.63
CA LEU A 377 -25.11 -9.42 14.60
C LEU A 377 -25.36 -8.13 15.39
N THR A 378 -24.82 -8.02 16.61
CA THR A 378 -24.92 -6.80 17.42
C THR A 378 -24.40 -5.58 16.66
N ILE A 379 -23.22 -5.69 16.03
CA ILE A 379 -22.61 -4.59 15.25
C ILE A 379 -23.47 -4.26 14.01
N SER A 380 -23.95 -5.27 13.28
CA SER A 380 -24.75 -5.05 12.07
C SER A 380 -26.11 -4.41 12.33
N SER A 381 -26.58 -4.42 13.58
CA SER A 381 -27.87 -3.82 13.96
C SER A 381 -27.81 -2.31 14.23
N GLU A 382 -26.62 -1.71 14.36
CA GLU A 382 -26.46 -0.26 14.54
C GLU A 382 -26.95 0.50 13.28
N HIS A 383 -27.83 1.48 13.48
CA HIS A 383 -28.31 2.33 12.40
C HIS A 383 -28.59 3.76 12.89
N TYR A 384 -28.63 4.71 11.94
CA TYR A 384 -28.90 6.11 12.22
C TYR A 384 -30.32 6.29 12.78
N ASN A 385 -30.46 7.09 13.84
CA ASN A 385 -31.70 7.32 14.59
C ASN A 385 -32.38 6.04 15.11
N GLN A 386 -31.58 5.11 15.62
CA GLN A 386 -32.10 3.91 16.27
C GLN A 386 -32.81 4.22 17.60
N PRO A 387 -33.81 3.42 17.99
CA PRO A 387 -34.53 3.62 19.23
C PRO A 387 -33.67 3.30 20.47
N ASP A 388 -33.92 4.00 21.59
CA ASP A 388 -33.12 3.89 22.81
C ASP A 388 -33.02 2.46 23.37
N TRP A 389 -34.07 1.65 23.22
CA TRP A 389 -34.06 0.26 23.65
C TRP A 389 -33.00 -0.58 22.90
N LEU A 390 -32.78 -0.28 21.61
CA LEU A 390 -31.80 -1.00 20.81
C LEU A 390 -30.38 -0.63 21.25
N THR A 391 -30.15 0.66 21.49
CA THR A 391 -28.87 1.16 22.06
C THR A 391 -28.56 0.47 23.39
N GLN A 392 -29.54 0.38 24.30
CA GLN A 392 -29.36 -0.29 25.59
C GLN A 392 -29.04 -1.79 25.44
N ILE A 393 -29.76 -2.50 24.56
CA ILE A 393 -29.51 -3.92 24.31
C ILE A 393 -28.11 -4.12 23.71
N GLN A 394 -27.71 -3.27 22.76
CA GLN A 394 -26.38 -3.34 22.15
C GLN A 394 -25.27 -3.11 23.19
N ASP A 395 -25.42 -2.15 24.09
CA ASP A 395 -24.44 -1.89 25.16
C ASP A 395 -24.33 -3.05 26.14
N ILE A 396 -25.47 -3.61 26.57
CA ILE A 396 -25.50 -4.80 27.42
C ILE A 396 -24.84 -5.99 26.71
N ALA A 397 -25.21 -6.25 25.46
CA ALA A 397 -24.64 -7.33 24.66
C ALA A 397 -23.13 -7.16 24.48
N ASN A 398 -22.64 -5.95 24.25
CA ASN A 398 -21.21 -5.66 24.10
C ASN A 398 -20.42 -5.94 25.38
N LYS A 399 -20.95 -5.56 26.56
CA LYS A 399 -20.33 -5.87 27.86
C LYS A 399 -20.32 -7.37 28.13
N VAL A 400 -21.43 -8.08 27.86
CA VAL A 400 -21.55 -9.53 28.05
C VAL A 400 -20.60 -10.29 27.11
N LEU A 401 -20.58 -9.98 25.82
CA LEU A 401 -19.71 -10.63 24.85
C LEU A 401 -18.23 -10.38 25.15
N LEU A 402 -17.87 -9.16 25.58
CA LEU A 402 -16.50 -8.86 26.02
C LEU A 402 -16.10 -9.68 27.25
N ALA A 403 -17.00 -9.83 28.23
CA ALA A 403 -16.75 -10.68 29.40
C ALA A 403 -16.52 -12.14 28.98
N LEU A 404 -17.34 -12.67 28.08
CA LEU A 404 -17.19 -14.04 27.55
C LEU A 404 -15.89 -14.22 26.77
N PHE A 405 -15.48 -13.25 25.95
CA PHE A 405 -14.17 -13.29 25.27
C PHE A 405 -12.99 -13.15 26.24
N THR A 406 -13.16 -12.40 27.33
CA THR A 406 -12.15 -12.30 28.39
C THR A 406 -11.99 -13.65 29.10
N CYS A 407 -13.10 -14.33 29.41
CA CYS A 407 -13.08 -15.68 29.97
C CYS A 407 -12.41 -16.67 29.01
N GLU A 408 -12.74 -16.62 27.72
CA GLU A 408 -12.10 -17.43 26.67
C GLU A 408 -10.57 -17.25 26.69
N MET A 409 -10.11 -16.00 26.68
CA MET A 409 -8.68 -15.64 26.72
C MET A 409 -7.99 -16.16 27.98
N LEU A 410 -8.58 -15.95 29.16
CA LEU A 410 -8.02 -16.39 30.44
C LEU A 410 -7.92 -17.92 30.53
N VAL A 411 -8.94 -18.65 30.05
CA VAL A 411 -8.93 -20.12 30.02
C VAL A 411 -7.85 -20.64 29.07
N LYS A 412 -7.64 -20.01 27.90
CA LYS A 412 -6.54 -20.35 26.98
C LYS A 412 -5.17 -20.07 27.61
N MET A 413 -5.00 -18.92 28.24
CA MET A 413 -3.73 -18.51 28.86
C MET A 413 -3.35 -19.45 30.02
N TYR A 414 -4.33 -19.83 30.85
CA TYR A 414 -4.12 -20.79 31.93
C TYR A 414 -3.85 -22.21 31.41
N SER A 415 -4.61 -22.69 30.41
CA SER A 415 -4.48 -24.06 29.89
C SER A 415 -3.19 -24.32 29.10
N LEU A 416 -2.77 -23.37 28.28
CA LEU A 416 -1.58 -23.48 27.43
C LEU A 416 -0.31 -23.04 28.17
N GLY A 417 -0.43 -22.13 29.14
CA GLY A 417 0.70 -21.44 29.76
C GLY A 417 1.05 -20.14 29.02
N LEU A 418 1.59 -19.17 29.76
CA LEU A 418 1.85 -17.81 29.25
C LEU A 418 2.78 -17.80 28.03
N GLN A 419 3.90 -18.51 28.08
CA GLN A 419 4.87 -18.52 26.98
C GLN A 419 4.29 -19.12 25.71
N ALA A 420 3.70 -20.32 25.78
CA ALA A 420 3.08 -20.98 24.65
C ALA A 420 1.89 -20.18 24.07
N TYR A 421 1.12 -19.48 24.91
CA TYR A 421 0.03 -18.62 24.45
C TYR A 421 0.54 -17.53 23.50
N PHE A 422 1.64 -16.85 23.86
CA PHE A 422 2.25 -15.80 23.06
C PHE A 422 3.08 -16.31 21.88
N VAL A 423 3.26 -17.62 21.65
CA VAL A 423 3.89 -18.12 20.39
C VAL A 423 2.92 -17.95 19.21
N SER A 424 1.62 -18.17 19.42
CA SER A 424 0.61 -18.12 18.35
C SER A 424 0.21 -16.68 18.00
N LEU A 425 0.36 -16.29 16.72
CA LEU A 425 -0.07 -14.97 16.22
C LEU A 425 -1.57 -14.70 16.46
N PHE A 426 -2.43 -15.70 16.29
CA PHE A 426 -3.87 -15.55 16.52
C PHE A 426 -4.21 -15.33 18.00
N ASN A 427 -3.46 -15.94 18.92
CA ASN A 427 -3.64 -15.69 20.36
C ASN A 427 -3.12 -14.30 20.76
N ARG A 428 -2.05 -13.80 20.12
CA ARG A 428 -1.60 -12.41 20.29
C ARG A 428 -2.68 -11.42 19.85
N PHE A 429 -3.29 -11.68 18.69
CA PHE A 429 -4.40 -10.87 18.18
C PHE A 429 -5.63 -10.92 19.11
N ASP A 430 -6.01 -12.11 19.59
CA ASP A 430 -7.10 -12.29 20.56
C ASP A 430 -6.87 -11.45 21.84
N CYS A 431 -5.65 -11.48 22.38
CA CYS A 431 -5.25 -10.67 23.53
C CYS A 431 -5.38 -9.16 23.25
N PHE A 432 -4.90 -8.71 22.09
CA PHE A 432 -5.02 -7.31 21.68
C PHE A 432 -6.48 -6.84 21.60
N VAL A 433 -7.36 -7.65 21.00
CA VAL A 433 -8.79 -7.32 20.84
C VAL A 433 -9.51 -7.28 22.19
N VAL A 434 -9.24 -8.23 23.09
CA VAL A 434 -9.84 -8.27 24.43
C VAL A 434 -9.35 -7.10 25.28
N CYS A 435 -8.04 -6.84 25.33
CA CYS A 435 -7.47 -5.72 26.07
C CYS A 435 -7.98 -4.37 25.53
N GLY A 436 -8.03 -4.19 24.21
CA GLY A 436 -8.60 -3.00 23.58
C GLY A 436 -10.06 -2.77 23.94
N GLY A 437 -10.88 -3.83 23.98
CA GLY A 437 -12.29 -3.76 24.39
C GLY A 437 -12.47 -3.44 25.88
N ILE A 438 -11.60 -3.94 26.76
CA ILE A 438 -11.63 -3.60 28.19
C ILE A 438 -11.25 -2.13 28.38
N VAL A 439 -10.18 -1.67 27.73
CA VAL A 439 -9.75 -0.26 27.77
C VAL A 439 -10.85 0.65 27.25
N GLU A 440 -11.49 0.31 26.12
CA GLU A 440 -12.65 1.04 25.60
C GLU A 440 -13.76 1.14 26.65
N THR A 441 -14.17 0.01 27.25
CA THR A 441 -15.27 -0.02 28.23
C THR A 441 -14.96 0.86 29.44
N ILE A 442 -13.73 0.82 29.94
CA ILE A 442 -13.26 1.66 31.04
C ILE A 442 -13.28 3.14 30.66
N LEU A 443 -12.78 3.49 29.46
CA LEU A 443 -12.73 4.88 29.00
C LEU A 443 -14.12 5.49 28.80
N VAL A 444 -15.08 4.70 28.31
CA VAL A 444 -16.47 5.12 28.12
C VAL A 444 -17.16 5.32 29.48
N GLU A 445 -17.02 4.36 30.40
CA GLU A 445 -17.68 4.42 31.71
C GLU A 445 -17.12 5.54 32.60
N LEU A 446 -15.84 5.88 32.44
CA LEU A 446 -15.19 6.97 33.18
C LEU A 446 -15.30 8.35 32.49
N GLU A 447 -15.97 8.44 31.33
CA GLU A 447 -16.16 9.68 30.56
C GLU A 447 -14.87 10.47 30.28
N ILE A 448 -13.72 9.79 30.15
CA ILE A 448 -12.39 10.44 30.10
C ILE A 448 -12.12 11.12 28.74
N MET A 449 -12.82 10.72 27.67
CA MET A 449 -12.46 11.07 26.29
C MET A 449 -13.55 11.82 25.52
N SER A 450 -13.12 12.63 24.55
CA SER A 450 -14.02 13.33 23.61
C SER A 450 -14.85 12.35 22.76
N PRO A 451 -16.04 12.78 22.26
CA PRO A 451 -16.94 11.93 21.47
C PRO A 451 -16.27 11.31 20.23
N LEU A 452 -15.34 12.03 19.60
CA LEU A 452 -14.55 11.56 18.46
C LEU A 452 -13.64 10.37 18.82
N GLY A 453 -12.99 10.43 19.98
CA GLY A 453 -12.13 9.34 20.44
C GLY A 453 -12.94 8.07 20.73
N ILE A 454 -14.13 8.22 21.33
CA ILE A 454 -15.04 7.12 21.60
C ILE A 454 -15.44 6.39 20.30
N SER A 455 -15.67 7.11 19.20
CA SER A 455 -16.00 6.51 17.90
C SER A 455 -14.86 5.66 17.33
N VAL A 456 -13.60 6.07 17.49
CA VAL A 456 -12.43 5.29 17.03
C VAL A 456 -12.28 4.00 17.84
N PHE A 457 -12.48 4.05 19.15
CA PHE A 457 -12.43 2.84 19.98
C PHE A 457 -13.59 1.89 19.70
N ARG A 458 -14.78 2.39 19.32
CA ARG A 458 -15.88 1.53 18.84
C ARG A 458 -15.46 0.72 17.61
N CYS A 459 -14.64 1.26 16.71
CA CYS A 459 -14.11 0.52 15.56
C CYS A 459 -13.22 -0.67 15.97
N VAL A 460 -12.60 -0.67 17.17
CA VAL A 460 -11.83 -1.83 17.67
C VAL A 460 -12.73 -3.06 17.85
N ARG A 461 -14.03 -2.87 18.12
CA ARG A 461 -15.01 -3.96 18.20
C ARG A 461 -15.11 -4.73 16.87
N LEU A 462 -14.94 -4.04 15.73
CA LEU A 462 -14.94 -4.67 14.41
C LEU A 462 -13.82 -5.71 14.27
N LEU A 463 -12.70 -5.55 14.98
CA LEU A 463 -11.60 -6.51 14.92
C LEU A 463 -11.98 -7.90 15.43
N ARG A 464 -13.04 -8.03 16.24
CA ARG A 464 -13.55 -9.31 16.74
C ARG A 464 -14.01 -10.23 15.61
N ILE A 465 -14.48 -9.68 14.48
CA ILE A 465 -14.89 -10.48 13.32
C ILE A 465 -13.71 -11.27 12.73
N PHE A 466 -12.49 -10.72 12.82
CA PHE A 466 -11.29 -11.41 12.35
C PHE A 466 -10.94 -12.64 13.19
N LYS A 467 -11.58 -12.88 14.35
CA LYS A 467 -11.44 -14.16 15.06
C LYS A 467 -11.85 -15.36 14.20
N VAL A 468 -12.80 -15.18 13.28
CA VAL A 468 -13.22 -16.24 12.34
C VAL A 468 -12.06 -16.73 11.48
N THR A 469 -11.08 -15.88 11.17
CA THR A 469 -9.92 -16.22 10.32
C THR A 469 -9.14 -17.43 10.84
N ARG A 470 -9.02 -17.58 12.17
CA ARG A 470 -8.36 -18.73 12.80
C ARG A 470 -9.10 -20.05 12.53
N HIS A 471 -10.40 -19.99 12.40
CA HIS A 471 -11.27 -21.17 12.24
C HIS A 471 -11.45 -21.56 10.77
N TRP A 472 -11.15 -20.65 9.84
CA TRP A 472 -11.17 -20.87 8.40
C TRP A 472 -9.74 -21.09 7.89
N ALA A 473 -9.32 -22.35 7.84
CA ALA A 473 -7.97 -22.74 7.42
C ALA A 473 -7.57 -22.13 6.07
N SER A 474 -8.49 -22.10 5.09
CA SER A 474 -8.26 -21.45 3.79
C SER A 474 -7.94 -19.95 3.93
N LEU A 475 -8.71 -19.21 4.73
CA LEU A 475 -8.49 -17.77 4.96
C LEU A 475 -7.21 -17.52 5.76
N SER A 476 -6.93 -18.33 6.78
CA SER A 476 -5.68 -18.28 7.55
C SER A 476 -4.45 -18.49 6.66
N ASN A 477 -4.49 -19.48 5.77
CA ASN A 477 -3.39 -19.78 4.84
C ASN A 477 -3.19 -18.63 3.84
N LEU A 478 -4.28 -18.04 3.34
CA LEU A 478 -4.22 -16.87 2.45
C LEU A 478 -3.59 -15.66 3.16
N VAL A 479 -4.01 -15.37 4.40
CA VAL A 479 -3.42 -14.27 5.19
C VAL A 479 -1.93 -14.51 5.47
N ALA A 480 -1.54 -15.75 5.80
CA ALA A 480 -0.14 -16.08 6.03
C ALA A 480 0.72 -15.93 4.75
N SER A 481 0.24 -16.40 3.59
CA SER A 481 0.91 -16.21 2.30
C SER A 481 1.03 -14.73 1.94
N LEU A 482 -0.04 -13.93 2.14
CA LEU A 482 -0.01 -12.49 1.92
C LEU A 482 1.05 -11.81 2.82
N LEU A 483 1.06 -12.11 4.13
CA LEU A 483 2.04 -11.52 5.05
C LEU A 483 3.49 -11.93 4.75
N ASN A 484 3.72 -13.14 4.23
CA ASN A 484 5.04 -13.59 3.80
C ASN A 484 5.53 -12.84 2.56
N SER A 485 4.63 -12.56 1.60
CA SER A 485 4.94 -11.77 0.40
C SER A 485 5.09 -10.27 0.69
N MET A 486 4.50 -9.74 1.77
CA MET A 486 4.55 -8.31 2.13
C MET A 486 5.96 -7.73 2.17
N LYS A 487 6.99 -8.50 2.55
CA LYS A 487 8.37 -7.99 2.56
C LYS A 487 8.87 -7.66 1.15
N SER A 488 8.53 -8.46 0.14
CA SER A 488 8.83 -8.20 -1.26
C SER A 488 8.03 -6.98 -1.75
N ILE A 489 6.73 -6.99 -1.47
CA ILE A 489 5.76 -5.98 -1.90
C ILE A 489 6.06 -4.60 -1.29
N ALA A 490 6.51 -4.54 -0.04
CA ALA A 490 6.80 -3.29 0.67
C ALA A 490 7.84 -2.44 -0.06
N SER A 491 8.83 -3.08 -0.73
CA SER A 491 9.84 -2.35 -1.49
C SER A 491 9.27 -1.69 -2.76
N LEU A 492 8.32 -2.36 -3.42
CA LEU A 492 7.58 -1.84 -4.58
C LEU A 492 6.60 -0.74 -4.18
N LEU A 493 5.85 -0.94 -3.08
CA LEU A 493 4.95 0.07 -2.52
C LEU A 493 5.71 1.30 -2.05
N LEU A 494 6.90 1.15 -1.47
CA LEU A 494 7.76 2.28 -1.09
C LEU A 494 8.19 3.07 -2.32
N LEU A 495 8.52 2.41 -3.43
CA LEU A 495 8.86 3.09 -4.69
C LEU A 495 7.65 3.84 -5.27
N LEU A 496 6.47 3.22 -5.28
CA LEU A 496 5.22 3.87 -5.71
C LEU A 496 4.91 5.09 -4.83
N PHE A 497 5.03 4.94 -3.51
CA PHE A 497 4.81 6.05 -2.57
C PHE A 497 5.84 7.17 -2.77
N LEU A 498 7.10 6.85 -3.02
CA LEU A 498 8.13 7.83 -3.36
C LEU A 498 7.79 8.57 -4.67
N PHE A 499 7.32 7.86 -5.69
CA PHE A 499 6.84 8.46 -6.94
C PHE A 499 5.68 9.44 -6.69
N ILE A 500 4.67 9.03 -5.90
CA ILE A 500 3.55 9.90 -5.52
C ILE A 500 4.06 11.15 -4.79
N ILE A 501 4.99 11.02 -3.84
CA ILE A 501 5.58 12.17 -3.12
C ILE A 501 6.27 13.14 -4.09
N ILE A 502 7.08 12.63 -5.02
CA ILE A 502 7.80 13.46 -5.99
C ILE A 502 6.82 14.26 -6.85
N PHE A 503 5.79 13.61 -7.40
CA PHE A 503 4.78 14.29 -8.20
C PHE A 503 3.90 15.25 -7.38
N SER A 504 3.61 14.92 -6.13
CA SER A 504 2.84 15.80 -5.23
C SER A 504 3.62 17.09 -4.94
N LEU A 505 4.90 16.97 -4.60
CA LEU A 505 5.76 18.12 -4.36
C LEU A 505 5.99 18.93 -5.65
N LEU A 506 6.12 18.28 -6.82
CA LEU A 506 6.24 18.96 -8.09
C LEU A 506 4.95 19.72 -8.43
N GLY A 507 3.79 19.10 -8.19
CA GLY A 507 2.48 19.72 -8.35
C GLY A 507 2.31 20.93 -7.43
N MET A 508 2.76 20.87 -6.17
CA MET A 508 2.77 22.03 -5.27
C MET A 508 3.63 23.19 -5.80
N GLN A 509 4.78 22.91 -6.43
CA GLN A 509 5.63 23.96 -7.01
C GLN A 509 5.03 24.58 -8.27
N LEU A 510 4.30 23.80 -9.08
CA LEU A 510 3.68 24.27 -10.32
C LEU A 510 2.34 24.96 -10.06
N PHE A 511 1.48 24.37 -9.23
CA PHE A 511 0.06 24.70 -9.08
C PHE A 511 -0.34 25.26 -7.70
N GLY A 512 0.54 25.23 -6.70
CA GLY A 512 0.21 25.66 -5.35
C GLY A 512 -0.32 27.10 -5.31
N GLY A 513 -1.54 27.27 -4.80
CA GLY A 513 -2.24 28.55 -4.70
C GLY A 513 -2.80 29.10 -6.01
N LYS A 514 -2.72 28.36 -7.13
CA LYS A 514 -3.16 28.84 -8.45
C LYS A 514 -4.54 28.36 -8.89
N PHE A 515 -5.15 27.41 -8.19
CA PHE A 515 -6.47 26.85 -8.54
C PHE A 515 -7.65 27.67 -7.99
N ASN A 516 -7.40 28.90 -7.53
CA ASN A 516 -8.41 29.82 -7.04
C ASN A 516 -8.85 30.73 -8.18
N PHE A 517 -9.78 30.24 -9.00
CA PHE A 517 -10.32 30.97 -10.17
C PHE A 517 -11.40 31.97 -9.80
N ASP A 518 -12.31 31.58 -8.90
CA ASP A 518 -13.41 32.40 -8.40
C ASP A 518 -13.39 32.44 -6.86
N GLU A 519 -13.79 33.57 -6.28
CA GLU A 519 -13.90 33.71 -4.81
C GLU A 519 -15.04 32.85 -4.22
N THR A 520 -15.98 32.39 -5.04
CA THR A 520 -17.22 31.72 -4.59
C THR A 520 -17.20 30.20 -4.72
N GLN A 521 -16.35 29.62 -5.58
CA GLN A 521 -16.23 28.17 -5.77
C GLN A 521 -14.79 27.72 -5.57
N THR A 522 -14.54 27.00 -4.47
CA THR A 522 -13.25 26.35 -4.24
C THR A 522 -13.24 24.96 -4.88
N LYS A 523 -12.28 24.75 -5.78
CA LYS A 523 -12.00 23.40 -6.31
C LYS A 523 -11.50 22.52 -5.17
N ARG A 524 -11.93 21.25 -5.12
CA ARG A 524 -11.54 20.31 -4.06
C ARG A 524 -10.15 19.72 -4.31
N SER A 525 -9.85 19.36 -5.55
CA SER A 525 -8.61 18.70 -5.94
C SER A 525 -7.52 19.72 -6.28
N THR A 526 -6.92 20.32 -5.24
CA THR A 526 -5.86 21.34 -5.40
C THR A 526 -4.47 20.84 -5.00
N PHE A 527 -3.47 21.70 -5.19
CA PHE A 527 -2.07 21.46 -4.81
C PHE A 527 -1.57 22.46 -3.76
N ASP A 528 -2.48 23.01 -2.94
CA ASP A 528 -2.13 24.07 -1.98
C ASP A 528 -1.35 23.54 -0.78
N ASN A 529 -1.74 22.35 -0.30
CA ASN A 529 -1.16 21.69 0.87
C ASN A 529 -0.65 20.30 0.50
N PHE A 530 0.37 19.81 1.20
CA PHE A 530 0.98 18.51 0.91
C PHE A 530 0.01 17.32 0.99
N PRO A 531 -0.85 17.17 2.02
CA PRO A 531 -1.82 16.07 2.06
C PRO A 531 -2.86 16.15 0.93
N GLN A 532 -3.29 17.36 0.55
CA GLN A 532 -4.23 17.55 -0.54
C GLN A 532 -3.59 17.21 -1.89
N ALA A 533 -2.35 17.67 -2.12
CA ALA A 533 -1.58 17.31 -3.30
C ALA A 533 -1.36 15.79 -3.41
N LEU A 534 -1.13 15.11 -2.28
CA LEU A 534 -1.02 13.64 -2.24
C LEU A 534 -2.30 12.96 -2.72
N LEU A 535 -3.46 13.44 -2.25
CA LEU A 535 -4.77 12.92 -2.67
C LEU A 535 -5.06 13.24 -4.14
N THR A 536 -4.76 14.45 -4.61
CA THR A 536 -4.94 14.85 -6.02
C THR A 536 -4.08 14.01 -6.95
N VAL A 537 -2.81 13.75 -6.60
CA VAL A 537 -1.94 12.84 -7.37
C VAL A 537 -2.48 11.41 -7.34
N PHE A 538 -2.98 10.94 -6.19
CA PHE A 538 -3.60 9.63 -6.09
C PHE A 538 -4.86 9.51 -6.97
N GLN A 539 -5.72 10.54 -7.00
CA GLN A 539 -6.88 10.62 -7.90
C GLN A 539 -6.45 10.54 -9.38
N ILE A 540 -5.39 11.25 -9.79
CA ILE A 540 -4.89 11.16 -11.17
C ILE A 540 -4.38 9.74 -11.48
N LEU A 541 -3.77 9.05 -10.51
CA LEU A 541 -3.30 7.67 -10.68
C LEU A 541 -4.43 6.65 -10.74
N THR A 542 -5.57 6.88 -10.09
CA THR A 542 -6.75 6.01 -10.27
C THR A 542 -7.41 6.22 -11.63
N GLY A 543 -7.10 7.33 -12.30
CA GLY A 543 -7.70 7.71 -13.58
C GLY A 543 -9.10 8.29 -13.45
N GLU A 544 -9.53 8.62 -12.24
CA GLU A 544 -10.84 9.22 -11.97
C GLU A 544 -10.75 10.74 -12.09
N ASP A 545 -11.51 11.33 -13.01
CA ASP A 545 -11.63 12.79 -13.19
C ASP A 545 -10.28 13.51 -13.32
N TRP A 546 -9.27 12.81 -13.88
CA TRP A 546 -7.91 13.34 -14.02
C TRP A 546 -7.84 14.46 -15.08
N ASN A 547 -8.74 14.41 -16.05
CA ASN A 547 -8.91 15.40 -17.10
C ASN A 547 -9.40 16.74 -16.53
N ALA A 548 -10.32 16.76 -15.57
CA ALA A 548 -10.75 18.00 -14.92
C ALA A 548 -9.60 18.69 -14.17
N VAL A 549 -8.78 17.92 -13.43
CA VAL A 549 -7.59 18.46 -12.76
C VAL A 549 -6.57 19.00 -13.78
N MET A 550 -6.45 18.36 -14.95
CA MET A 550 -5.63 18.87 -16.05
C MET A 550 -6.17 20.18 -16.62
N TYR A 551 -7.49 20.29 -16.82
CA TYR A 551 -8.13 21.51 -17.31
C TYR A 551 -7.88 22.68 -16.37
N ASP A 552 -8.10 22.48 -15.06
CA ASP A 552 -7.78 23.47 -14.03
C ASP A 552 -6.28 23.84 -14.09
N GLY A 553 -5.40 22.86 -14.26
CA GLY A 553 -3.96 23.07 -14.45
C GLY A 553 -3.61 23.98 -15.65
N ILE A 554 -4.27 23.80 -16.78
CA ILE A 554 -4.07 24.61 -17.99
C ILE A 554 -4.63 26.02 -17.80
N MET A 555 -5.83 26.13 -17.21
CA MET A 555 -6.49 27.41 -16.95
C MET A 555 -5.71 28.27 -15.93
N ALA A 556 -5.05 27.65 -14.95
CA ALA A 556 -4.20 28.31 -13.96
C ALA A 556 -3.00 29.07 -14.57
N TYR A 557 -2.64 28.77 -15.82
CA TYR A 557 -1.55 29.41 -16.56
C TYR A 557 -2.04 30.33 -17.68
N GLY A 558 -3.31 30.75 -17.66
CA GLY A 558 -3.89 31.65 -18.66
C GLY A 558 -4.57 30.93 -19.83
N GLY A 559 -4.87 29.64 -19.68
CA GLY A 559 -5.68 28.87 -20.62
C GLY A 559 -4.93 28.32 -21.84
N PRO A 560 -5.66 27.80 -22.85
CA PRO A 560 -5.06 27.14 -24.01
C PRO A 560 -4.32 28.07 -24.97
N SER A 561 -4.59 29.38 -24.93
CA SER A 561 -3.95 30.38 -25.80
C SER A 561 -2.57 30.86 -25.29
N SER A 562 -2.19 30.51 -24.06
CA SER A 562 -0.94 30.91 -23.42
C SER A 562 0.06 29.75 -23.33
N SER A 563 1.02 29.81 -22.39
CA SER A 563 1.91 28.70 -22.04
C SER A 563 1.21 27.57 -21.27
N GLY A 564 -0.08 27.68 -20.96
CA GLY A 564 -0.84 26.69 -20.19
C GLY A 564 -0.83 25.29 -20.82
N MET A 565 -0.77 25.18 -22.15
CA MET A 565 -0.73 23.87 -22.81
C MET A 565 0.51 23.04 -22.49
N ILE A 566 1.65 23.66 -22.18
CA ILE A 566 2.88 22.94 -21.84
C ILE A 566 2.70 22.15 -20.53
N VAL A 567 1.81 22.63 -19.65
CA VAL A 567 1.52 22.04 -18.35
C VAL A 567 0.84 20.68 -18.48
N CYS A 568 0.11 20.40 -19.57
CA CYS A 568 -0.55 19.10 -19.76
C CYS A 568 0.44 17.93 -19.72
N ILE A 569 1.69 18.16 -20.10
CA ILE A 569 2.78 17.18 -20.07
C ILE A 569 2.99 16.63 -18.65
N TYR A 570 2.83 17.45 -17.60
CA TYR A 570 2.91 16.97 -16.21
C TYR A 570 1.88 15.87 -15.94
N PHE A 571 0.62 16.09 -16.34
CA PHE A 571 -0.47 15.14 -16.13
C PHE A 571 -0.32 13.89 -16.98
N ILE A 572 0.08 14.03 -18.24
CA ILE A 572 0.34 12.90 -19.15
C ILE A 572 1.46 12.01 -18.61
N ILE A 573 2.59 12.60 -18.18
CA ILE A 573 3.71 11.82 -17.61
C ILE A 573 3.28 11.17 -16.30
N LEU A 574 2.59 11.89 -15.42
CA LEU A 574 2.09 11.34 -14.16
C LEU A 574 1.20 10.12 -14.41
N PHE A 575 0.25 10.24 -15.32
CA PHE A 575 -0.68 9.16 -15.67
C PHE A 575 0.05 7.96 -16.27
N ILE A 576 0.87 8.16 -17.30
CA ILE A 576 1.56 7.07 -18.01
C ILE A 576 2.59 6.38 -17.10
N CYS A 577 3.51 7.15 -16.51
CA CYS A 577 4.57 6.57 -15.68
C CYS A 577 4.01 5.99 -14.38
N GLY A 578 3.00 6.64 -13.80
CA GLY A 578 2.36 6.17 -12.57
C GLY A 578 1.60 4.87 -12.77
N ASN A 579 0.77 4.78 -13.82
CA ASN A 579 0.07 3.54 -14.16
C ASN A 579 1.02 2.42 -14.59
N TYR A 580 2.14 2.76 -15.23
CA TYR A 580 3.19 1.77 -15.51
C TYR A 580 3.81 1.19 -14.23
N ILE A 581 4.12 2.03 -13.23
CA ILE A 581 4.63 1.55 -11.93
C ILE A 581 3.56 0.71 -11.21
N LEU A 582 2.31 1.16 -11.17
CA LEU A 582 1.19 0.42 -10.58
C LEU A 582 1.00 -0.95 -11.22
N LEU A 583 1.06 -1.02 -12.54
CA LEU A 583 0.89 -2.27 -13.27
C LEU A 583 2.03 -3.26 -12.98
N ASN A 584 3.26 -2.77 -12.86
CA ASN A 584 4.38 -3.60 -12.45
C ASN A 584 4.25 -4.09 -11.00
N VAL A 585 3.72 -3.27 -10.08
CA VAL A 585 3.44 -3.69 -8.69
C VAL A 585 2.36 -4.77 -8.67
N PHE A 586 1.23 -4.55 -9.35
CA PHE A 586 0.13 -5.52 -9.41
C PHE A 586 0.58 -6.84 -10.02
N LEU A 587 1.32 -6.80 -11.13
CA LEU A 587 1.76 -8.00 -11.81
C LEU A 587 2.79 -8.78 -10.99
N ALA A 588 3.73 -8.11 -10.33
CA ALA A 588 4.67 -8.75 -9.41
C ALA A 588 3.92 -9.51 -8.30
N ILE A 589 2.92 -8.85 -7.68
CA ILE A 589 2.08 -9.46 -6.63
C ILE A 589 1.29 -10.65 -7.18
N ALA A 590 0.66 -10.50 -8.35
CA ALA A 590 -0.15 -11.55 -8.96
C ALA A 590 0.69 -12.78 -9.31
N VAL A 591 1.89 -12.57 -9.85
CA VAL A 591 2.82 -13.65 -10.22
C VAL A 591 3.34 -14.38 -8.98
N ASP A 592 3.74 -13.64 -7.94
CA ASP A 592 4.20 -14.22 -6.67
C ASP A 592 3.07 -15.02 -5.99
N ASN A 593 1.86 -14.46 -5.90
CA ASN A 593 0.72 -15.14 -5.28
C ASN A 593 0.25 -16.38 -6.06
N LEU A 594 0.24 -16.31 -7.39
CA LEU A 594 -0.09 -17.47 -8.24
C LEU A 594 0.96 -18.57 -8.10
N ALA A 595 2.24 -18.21 -7.96
CA ALA A 595 3.31 -19.18 -7.74
C ALA A 595 3.20 -19.85 -6.36
N ASP A 596 2.94 -19.07 -5.32
CA ASP A 596 2.68 -19.61 -3.98
C ASP A 596 1.48 -20.56 -3.99
N ALA A 597 0.38 -20.18 -4.64
CA ALA A 597 -0.81 -21.02 -4.76
C ALA A 597 -0.55 -22.33 -5.53
N GLU A 598 0.19 -22.28 -6.64
CA GLU A 598 0.59 -23.47 -7.41
C GLU A 598 1.44 -24.41 -6.55
N SER A 599 2.39 -23.86 -5.80
CA SER A 599 3.28 -24.63 -4.93
C SER A 599 2.56 -25.29 -3.76
N LEU A 600 1.63 -24.56 -3.12
CA LEU A 600 0.78 -25.07 -2.05
C LEU A 600 -0.12 -26.21 -2.56
N ASN A 601 -0.70 -26.07 -3.76
CA ASN A 601 -1.50 -27.12 -4.38
C ASN A 601 -0.66 -28.37 -4.68
N THR A 602 0.58 -28.21 -5.16
CA THR A 602 1.47 -29.36 -5.36
C THR A 602 1.87 -30.03 -4.05
N ALA A 603 2.19 -29.26 -3.01
CA ALA A 603 2.54 -29.81 -1.70
C ALA A 603 1.36 -30.56 -1.05
N GLN A 604 0.15 -30.01 -1.13
CA GLN A 604 -1.06 -30.68 -0.66
C GLN A 604 -1.32 -31.99 -1.39
N LYS A 605 -1.04 -32.02 -2.70
CA LYS A 605 -1.16 -33.24 -3.51
C LYS A 605 -0.12 -34.29 -3.09
N GLU A 606 1.14 -33.90 -2.92
CA GLU A 606 2.21 -34.77 -2.41
C GLU A 606 1.86 -35.36 -1.03
N GLU A 607 1.35 -34.54 -0.11
CA GLU A 607 0.95 -34.98 1.23
C GLU A 607 -0.26 -35.93 1.20
N ALA A 608 -1.23 -35.69 0.31
CA ALA A 608 -2.37 -36.58 0.11
C ALA A 608 -1.92 -37.95 -0.43
N GLU A 609 -1.03 -37.95 -1.42
CA GLU A 609 -0.43 -39.17 -1.98
C GLU A 609 0.38 -39.93 -0.91
N GLU A 610 1.13 -39.23 -0.05
CA GLU A 610 1.89 -39.87 1.04
C GLU A 610 0.97 -40.47 2.10
N LYS A 611 -0.13 -39.78 2.46
CA LYS A 611 -1.16 -40.31 3.36
C LYS A 611 -1.81 -41.55 2.77
N GLU A 612 -2.10 -41.56 1.46
CA GLU A 612 -2.65 -42.72 0.77
C GLU A 612 -1.66 -43.89 0.74
N ARG A 613 -0.37 -43.64 0.47
CA ARG A 613 0.69 -44.65 0.56
C ARG A 613 0.80 -45.24 1.98
N LYS A 614 0.79 -44.40 3.01
CA LYS A 614 0.81 -44.85 4.43
C LYS A 614 -0.44 -45.64 4.79
N LYS A 615 -1.60 -45.31 4.20
CA LYS A 615 -2.86 -46.04 4.40
C LYS A 615 -2.84 -47.39 3.68
N ASN A 616 -2.24 -47.48 2.50
CA ASN A 616 -2.09 -48.75 1.76
C ASN A 616 -0.99 -49.66 2.33
N ALA A 617 -0.04 -49.10 3.08
CA ALA A 617 1.03 -49.84 3.76
C ALA A 617 0.65 -50.35 5.17
N ARG A 618 -0.50 -49.91 5.72
CA ARG A 618 -1.11 -50.42 6.95
C ARG A 618 -2.23 -51.38 6.61
#